data_AF-A0A7J3IEX0-F1
#
_entry.id   AF-A0A7J3IEX0-F1
#
_cell.length_a   1.000
_cell.length_b   1.000
_cell.length_c   1.000
_cell.angle_alpha   90.00
_cell.angle_beta   90.00
_cell.angle_gamma   90.00
#
_symmetry.space_group_name_H-M   'P 1'
#
loop_
_entity.id
_entity.type
_entity.pdbx_description
1 polymer ?
#
loop_
_entity_poly.entity_id
_entity_poly.type
_entity_poly.pdbx_seq_one_letter_code
_entity_poly.pdbx_strand_id
1 'polypeptide(L)'
;VSVDYAKYTVEETLRRAREWADIRSRTDIVWVGPIQGGRYIDLIAESARDMGKLPFDIHALGSPTRVMEQYLFDVLVDMIVTAKMNSPIERPFHLFGAGHPIMFSLAVALGCDLFDSAAYSIFAREGRYLTDHGTIRIEDIEYLPCSCPVCVKYSPRDLMDMPSKDRERELSRHNLYVCFTEIRRIKQAIVEGRLWEYLEARAHTHPSLLKALKRLKKYCEYIERGSPYSKKKGLFFFGSIDLIRPEVIRHYRRLKERYAPPKWAKTLVLIPDSETKMNRRRKYVKRVVSRVCRRLGLYPGEIHVCFYSPPFGVIPIELAETYPLYQYEYAYPPDHETIEAIAEWVSEYIAANSYMRVIFLADRGGWSEEAANLCVRKIREREVKVDILVFLD
;
A
#
# COMPACT_ATOMS: atom_id res chain seq x y z
N VAL A 1 23.56 17.87 -6.42
CA VAL A 1 24.74 17.02 -6.17
C VAL A 1 25.01 16.30 -7.46
N SER A 2 26.25 16.31 -7.97
CA SER A 2 26.61 15.56 -9.18
C SER A 2 26.65 14.06 -8.90
N VAL A 3 26.54 13.24 -9.96
CA VAL A 3 26.68 11.78 -9.87
C VAL A 3 28.05 11.42 -9.30
N ASP A 4 29.12 12.06 -9.80
CA ASP A 4 30.49 11.77 -9.39
C ASP A 4 30.72 12.03 -7.91
N TYR A 5 30.14 13.13 -7.38
CA TYR A 5 30.25 13.42 -5.96
C TYR A 5 29.47 12.39 -5.12
N ALA A 6 28.28 11.97 -5.57
CA ALA A 6 27.53 10.93 -4.87
C ALA A 6 28.24 9.56 -4.91
N LYS A 7 28.93 9.26 -6.01
CA LYS A 7 29.74 8.05 -6.14
C LYS A 7 30.93 8.10 -5.18
N TYR A 8 31.66 9.21 -5.16
CA TYR A 8 32.76 9.43 -4.21
C TYR A 8 32.32 9.25 -2.76
N THR A 9 31.16 9.80 -2.36
CA THR A 9 30.69 9.65 -0.96
C THR A 9 30.31 8.21 -0.62
N VAL A 10 29.76 7.44 -1.55
CA VAL A 10 29.54 6.00 -1.36
C VAL A 10 30.86 5.26 -1.19
N GLU A 11 31.83 5.48 -2.08
CA GLU A 11 33.14 4.83 -2.05
C GLU A 11 33.88 5.12 -0.74
N GLU A 12 33.93 6.38 -0.33
CA GLU A 12 34.55 6.81 0.92
C GLU A 12 33.84 6.26 2.15
N THR A 13 32.50 6.17 2.12
CA THR A 13 31.71 5.59 3.21
C THR A 13 32.01 4.09 3.36
N LEU A 14 32.07 3.35 2.25
CA LEU A 14 32.38 1.92 2.26
C LEU A 14 33.84 1.66 2.65
N ARG A 15 34.78 2.51 2.23
CA ARG A 15 36.19 2.43 2.67
C ARG A 15 36.28 2.54 4.20
N ARG A 16 35.68 3.58 4.78
CA ARG A 16 35.65 3.77 6.25
C ARG A 16 34.91 2.66 6.97
N ALA A 17 33.84 2.13 6.39
CA ALA A 17 33.09 1.03 6.98
C ALA A 17 33.90 -0.28 7.01
N ARG A 18 34.73 -0.54 5.98
CA ARG A 18 35.65 -1.67 5.96
C ARG A 18 36.76 -1.50 7.01
N GLU A 19 37.39 -0.32 7.06
CA GLU A 19 38.39 0.00 8.10
C GLU A 19 37.81 -0.12 9.51
N TRP A 20 36.57 0.35 9.72
CA TRP A 20 35.85 0.19 10.98
C TRP A 20 35.67 -1.29 11.35
N ALA A 21 35.34 -2.15 10.38
CA ALA A 21 35.14 -3.57 10.63
C ALA A 21 36.42 -4.26 11.14
N ASP A 22 37.59 -3.82 10.66
CA ASP A 22 38.89 -4.37 11.08
C ASP A 22 39.32 -3.89 12.47
N ILE A 23 38.94 -2.68 12.87
CA ILE A 23 39.33 -2.09 14.18
C ILE A 23 38.27 -2.25 15.28
N ARG A 24 37.06 -2.73 14.95
CA ARG A 24 35.98 -2.88 15.91
C ARG A 24 36.38 -3.88 17.01
N SER A 25 36.49 -3.38 18.24
CA SER A 25 36.80 -4.21 19.42
C SER A 25 35.61 -4.45 20.36
N ARG A 26 34.56 -3.61 20.27
CA ARG A 26 33.38 -3.69 21.14
C ARG A 26 32.20 -4.37 20.47
N THR A 27 31.70 -5.42 21.13
CA THR A 27 30.51 -6.20 20.74
C THR A 27 29.29 -5.88 21.60
N ASP A 28 29.45 -5.06 22.65
CA ASP A 28 28.41 -4.65 23.59
C ASP A 28 27.70 -3.35 23.18
N ILE A 29 28.04 -2.80 22.03
CA ILE A 29 27.42 -1.60 21.44
C ILE A 29 26.88 -1.92 20.06
N VAL A 30 25.74 -1.29 19.75
CA VAL A 30 25.04 -1.41 18.47
C VAL A 30 25.63 -0.40 17.49
N TRP A 31 26.04 -0.88 16.33
CA TRP A 31 26.60 -0.05 15.27
C TRP A 31 25.66 0.08 14.09
N VAL A 32 25.64 1.29 13.51
CA VAL A 32 24.80 1.63 12.37
C VAL A 32 25.65 1.72 11.10
N GLY A 33 25.31 0.92 10.10
CA GLY A 33 25.89 0.97 8.76
C GLY A 33 25.12 1.97 7.87
N PRO A 34 25.69 3.13 7.55
CA PRO A 34 24.99 4.12 6.74
C PRO A 34 25.03 3.74 5.24
N ILE A 35 23.87 3.82 4.60
CA ILE A 35 23.69 3.63 3.16
C ILE A 35 23.63 5.02 2.52
N GLN A 36 24.54 5.30 1.59
CA GLN A 36 24.62 6.58 0.87
C GLN A 36 24.24 6.40 -0.61
N GLY A 37 24.33 7.46 -1.40
CA GLY A 37 24.01 7.46 -2.84
C GLY A 37 23.01 8.55 -3.26
N GLY A 38 22.39 9.24 -2.29
CA GLY A 38 21.49 10.36 -2.56
C GLY A 38 20.27 9.94 -3.37
N ARG A 39 20.01 10.59 -4.52
CA ARG A 39 18.89 10.24 -5.42
C ARG A 39 19.26 9.18 -6.47
N TYR A 40 20.50 8.73 -6.52
CA TYR A 40 20.99 7.81 -7.54
C TYR A 40 20.75 6.37 -7.08
N ILE A 41 19.68 5.78 -7.60
CA ILE A 41 19.17 4.48 -7.18
C ILE A 41 20.24 3.36 -7.31
N ASP A 42 21.04 3.37 -8.37
CA ASP A 42 22.09 2.38 -8.57
C ASP A 42 23.18 2.46 -7.48
N LEU A 43 23.54 3.68 -7.08
CA LEU A 43 24.51 3.91 -6.00
C LEU A 43 23.94 3.52 -4.62
N ILE A 44 22.64 3.74 -4.39
CA ILE A 44 21.96 3.27 -3.16
C ILE A 44 21.98 1.74 -3.11
N ALA A 45 21.69 1.08 -4.24
CA ALA A 45 21.69 -0.37 -4.33
C ALA A 45 23.10 -0.95 -4.07
N GLU A 46 24.13 -0.36 -4.68
CA GLU A 46 25.53 -0.71 -4.43
C GLU A 46 25.92 -0.52 -2.96
N SER A 47 25.66 0.67 -2.41
CA SER A 47 25.97 1.00 -1.02
C SER A 47 25.26 0.05 -0.05
N ALA A 48 23.98 -0.24 -0.26
CA ALA A 48 23.20 -1.16 0.55
C ALA A 48 23.76 -2.60 0.51
N ARG A 49 24.07 -3.13 -0.68
CA ARG A 49 24.64 -4.49 -0.82
C ARG A 49 25.98 -4.62 -0.12
N ASP A 50 26.86 -3.65 -0.30
CA ASP A 50 28.21 -3.71 0.26
C ASP A 50 28.23 -3.43 1.76
N MET A 51 27.42 -2.48 2.25
CA MET A 51 27.25 -2.23 3.67
C MET A 51 26.61 -3.45 4.37
N GLY A 52 25.67 -4.13 3.71
CA GLY A 52 25.01 -5.33 4.20
C GLY A 52 25.95 -6.52 4.47
N LYS A 53 27.09 -6.59 3.78
CA LYS A 53 28.12 -7.63 3.99
C LYS A 53 28.92 -7.42 5.27
N LEU A 54 28.90 -6.21 5.84
CA LEU A 54 29.66 -5.85 7.02
C LEU A 54 28.85 -6.13 8.30
N PRO A 55 29.51 -6.33 9.46
CA PRO A 55 28.86 -6.77 10.70
C PRO A 55 28.18 -5.62 11.47
N PHE A 56 27.46 -4.73 10.77
CA PHE A 56 26.61 -3.72 11.39
C PHE A 56 25.30 -4.33 11.89
N ASP A 57 24.82 -3.83 13.02
CA ASP A 57 23.61 -4.30 13.70
C ASP A 57 22.35 -3.66 13.11
N ILE A 58 22.46 -2.40 12.65
CA ILE A 58 21.38 -1.60 12.05
C ILE A 58 21.88 -1.04 10.72
N HIS A 59 21.01 -0.93 9.73
CA HIS A 59 21.29 -0.18 8.50
C HIS A 59 20.48 1.11 8.46
N ALA A 60 21.06 2.19 7.94
CA ALA A 60 20.38 3.47 7.91
C ALA A 60 20.49 4.15 6.55
N LEU A 61 19.36 4.61 6.00
CA LEU A 61 19.39 5.39 4.77
C LEU A 61 19.83 6.83 5.06
N GLY A 62 21.02 7.17 4.60
CA GLY A 62 21.62 8.50 4.70
C GLY A 62 21.15 9.45 3.60
N SER A 63 21.22 10.75 3.89
CA SER A 63 20.89 11.84 2.97
C SER A 63 19.43 11.97 2.47
N PRO A 64 18.36 11.42 3.10
CA PRO A 64 16.99 11.66 2.64
C PRO A 64 16.43 13.03 3.08
N THR A 65 17.08 13.74 4.01
CA THR A 65 16.54 14.97 4.64
C THR A 65 16.07 16.01 3.62
N ARG A 66 16.90 16.33 2.62
CA ARG A 66 16.53 17.29 1.56
C ARG A 66 15.36 16.81 0.70
N VAL A 67 15.20 15.50 0.52
CA VAL A 67 14.08 14.90 -0.22
C VAL A 67 12.79 15.08 0.58
N MET A 68 12.86 14.87 1.89
CA MET A 68 11.73 15.01 2.81
C MET A 68 11.33 16.48 3.00
N GLU A 69 12.28 17.40 3.16
CA GLU A 69 12.04 18.85 3.26
C GLU A 69 11.36 19.42 2.01
N GLN A 70 11.65 18.86 0.84
CA GLN A 70 11.04 19.24 -0.44
C GLN A 70 9.74 18.48 -0.74
N TYR A 71 9.24 17.65 0.17
CA TYR A 71 8.04 16.82 -0.02
C TYR A 71 8.14 15.89 -1.24
N LEU A 72 9.34 15.42 -1.59
CA LEU A 72 9.58 14.51 -2.73
C LEU A 72 9.45 13.06 -2.29
N PHE A 73 8.31 12.72 -1.71
CA PHE A 73 8.06 11.41 -1.08
C PHE A 73 8.04 10.25 -2.08
N ASP A 74 7.76 10.49 -3.37
CA ASP A 74 7.89 9.48 -4.42
C ASP A 74 9.35 9.09 -4.68
N VAL A 75 10.27 10.05 -4.60
CA VAL A 75 11.72 9.78 -4.65
C VAL A 75 12.14 9.04 -3.37
N LEU A 76 11.60 9.44 -2.22
CA LEU A 76 11.85 8.74 -0.95
C LEU A 76 11.44 7.27 -1.01
N VAL A 77 10.28 6.95 -1.62
CA VAL A 77 9.85 5.57 -1.88
C VAL A 77 10.93 4.82 -2.66
N ASP A 78 11.39 5.38 -3.78
CA ASP A 78 12.41 4.74 -4.61
C ASP A 78 13.70 4.49 -3.82
N MET A 79 14.14 5.45 -3.00
CA MET A 79 15.34 5.32 -2.18
C MET A 79 15.20 4.22 -1.11
N ILE A 80 14.10 4.22 -0.35
CA ILE A 80 13.88 3.26 0.75
C ILE A 80 13.74 1.85 0.18
N VAL A 81 12.88 1.64 -0.81
CA VAL A 81 12.65 0.29 -1.34
C VAL A 81 13.92 -0.27 -1.98
N THR A 82 14.68 0.55 -2.69
CA THR A 82 15.97 0.13 -3.27
C THR A 82 16.95 -0.30 -2.19
N ALA A 83 17.10 0.49 -1.13
CA ALA A 83 17.97 0.13 -0.02
C ALA A 83 17.51 -1.18 0.66
N LYS A 84 16.21 -1.32 0.95
CA LYS A 84 15.63 -2.53 1.57
C LYS A 84 15.78 -3.78 0.70
N MET A 85 15.60 -3.67 -0.62
CA MET A 85 15.81 -4.78 -1.57
C MET A 85 17.27 -5.28 -1.61
N ASN A 86 18.21 -4.44 -1.18
CA ASN A 86 19.64 -4.69 -1.27
C ASN A 86 20.32 -4.80 0.10
N SER A 87 19.56 -4.74 1.19
CA SER A 87 20.05 -4.85 2.57
C SER A 87 19.56 -6.16 3.21
N PRO A 88 20.26 -6.67 4.24
CA PRO A 88 19.78 -7.81 5.01
C PRO A 88 18.41 -7.52 5.65
N ILE A 89 17.46 -8.47 5.51
CA ILE A 89 16.06 -8.28 5.95
C ILE A 89 15.90 -8.40 7.46
N GLU A 90 16.80 -9.12 8.11
CA GLU A 90 16.79 -9.43 9.54
C GLU A 90 17.29 -8.29 10.43
N ARG A 91 17.78 -7.19 9.82
CA ARG A 91 18.36 -6.05 10.54
C ARG A 91 17.42 -4.84 10.51
N PRO A 92 17.28 -4.11 11.64
CA PRO A 92 16.48 -2.89 11.66
C PRO A 92 16.96 -1.86 10.65
N PHE A 93 16.02 -1.14 10.07
CA PHE A 93 16.26 -0.11 9.07
C PHE A 93 15.88 1.27 9.60
N HIS A 94 16.87 2.16 9.68
CA HIS A 94 16.70 3.52 10.16
C HIS A 94 16.58 4.51 9.01
N LEU A 95 15.64 5.45 9.11
CA LEU A 95 15.52 6.55 8.16
C LEU A 95 16.03 7.85 8.80
N PHE A 96 17.23 8.28 8.42
CA PHE A 96 17.87 9.45 9.03
C PHE A 96 17.12 10.76 8.75
N GLY A 97 16.94 11.58 9.79
CA GLY A 97 16.31 12.90 9.70
C GLY A 97 14.80 12.88 9.47
N ALA A 98 14.18 11.70 9.55
CA ALA A 98 12.74 11.52 9.41
C ALA A 98 12.01 11.95 10.68
N GLY A 99 11.80 13.25 10.80
CA GLY A 99 11.28 13.84 12.03
C GLY A 99 9.82 14.30 12.01
N HIS A 100 9.14 14.24 10.87
CA HIS A 100 7.80 14.79 10.67
C HIS A 100 6.71 13.69 10.58
N PRO A 101 5.62 13.76 11.36
CA PRO A 101 4.57 12.72 11.42
C PRO A 101 3.96 12.32 10.07
N ILE A 102 3.73 13.29 9.18
CA ILE A 102 3.11 13.12 7.85
C ILE A 102 3.64 11.93 7.02
N MET A 103 4.91 11.55 7.20
CA MET A 103 5.56 10.51 6.40
C MET A 103 5.77 9.19 7.16
N PHE A 104 5.44 9.11 8.45
CA PHE A 104 5.73 7.93 9.26
C PHE A 104 4.98 6.69 8.75
N SER A 105 3.70 6.82 8.42
CA SER A 105 2.90 5.69 7.91
C SER A 105 3.49 5.12 6.62
N LEU A 106 3.93 6.00 5.70
CA LEU A 106 4.57 5.61 4.45
C LEU A 106 5.90 4.91 4.74
N ALA A 107 6.79 5.53 5.52
CA ALA A 107 8.10 4.96 5.81
C ALA A 107 8.01 3.60 6.51
N VAL A 108 7.09 3.44 7.46
CA VAL A 108 6.85 2.15 8.12
C VAL A 108 6.28 1.12 7.15
N ALA A 109 5.35 1.49 6.27
CA ALA A 109 4.83 0.59 5.24
C ALA A 109 5.90 0.12 4.23
N LEU A 110 6.96 0.91 4.04
CA LEU A 110 8.13 0.55 3.24
C LEU A 110 9.18 -0.26 4.01
N GLY A 111 8.97 -0.50 5.31
CA GLY A 111 9.84 -1.31 6.15
C GLY A 111 10.94 -0.55 6.90
N CYS A 112 10.74 0.74 7.19
CA CYS A 112 11.57 1.48 8.14
C CYS A 112 11.10 1.24 9.58
N ASP A 113 12.06 1.02 10.48
CA ASP A 113 11.84 0.64 11.88
C ASP A 113 12.17 1.77 12.86
N LEU A 114 13.17 2.60 12.53
CA LEU A 114 13.70 3.64 13.41
C LEU A 114 13.68 5.01 12.75
N PHE A 115 13.39 6.03 13.55
CA PHE A 115 13.28 7.43 13.13
C PHE A 115 13.98 8.33 14.16
N ASP A 116 14.57 9.43 13.69
CA ASP A 116 15.14 10.48 14.51
C ASP A 116 14.58 11.84 14.09
N SER A 117 14.43 12.75 15.05
CA SER A 117 13.84 14.07 14.81
C SER A 117 14.63 15.14 15.52
N ALA A 118 15.23 16.06 14.76
CA ALA A 118 15.50 17.42 15.23
C ALA A 118 14.33 18.37 14.90
N ALA A 119 13.44 17.95 13.99
CA ALA A 119 12.36 18.77 13.44
C ALA A 119 11.41 19.27 14.54
N TYR A 120 11.10 18.46 15.55
CA TYR A 120 10.16 18.86 16.62
C TYR A 120 10.59 20.15 17.33
N SER A 121 11.90 20.33 17.56
CA SER A 121 12.47 21.50 18.26
C SER A 121 12.78 22.64 17.29
N ILE A 122 13.33 22.34 16.10
CA ILE A 122 13.58 23.36 15.07
C ILE A 122 12.26 24.07 14.69
N PHE A 123 11.19 23.29 14.51
CA PHE A 123 9.88 23.83 14.14
C PHE A 123 9.29 24.63 15.30
N ALA A 124 9.39 24.13 16.52
CA ALA A 124 8.92 24.86 17.70
C ALA A 124 9.59 26.23 17.87
N ARG A 125 10.91 26.32 17.63
CA ARG A 125 11.66 27.59 17.67
C ARG A 125 11.17 28.60 16.63
N GLU A 126 10.66 28.10 15.50
CA GLU A 126 10.08 28.90 14.43
C GLU A 126 8.57 29.12 14.60
N GLY A 127 8.00 28.78 15.77
CA GLY A 127 6.57 28.92 16.03
C GLY A 127 5.71 27.94 15.22
N ARG A 128 6.27 26.84 14.74
CA ARG A 128 5.59 25.83 13.92
C ARG A 128 5.07 24.67 14.78
N TYR A 129 3.79 24.40 14.62
CA TYR A 129 2.98 23.37 15.27
C TYR A 129 2.81 22.17 14.33
N LEU A 130 3.28 20.99 14.75
CA LEU A 130 3.14 19.76 13.97
C LEU A 130 1.74 19.18 14.13
N THR A 131 1.20 18.64 13.04
CA THR A 131 0.01 17.79 13.00
C THR A 131 0.35 16.44 12.34
N ASP A 132 -0.59 15.50 12.35
CA ASP A 132 -0.46 14.24 11.61
C ASP A 132 -0.59 14.39 10.09
N HIS A 133 -1.00 15.57 9.61
CA HIS A 133 -1.22 15.88 8.20
C HIS A 133 -0.36 17.04 7.66
N GLY A 134 0.43 17.71 8.50
CA GLY A 134 1.25 18.82 8.07
C GLY A 134 1.83 19.65 9.22
N THR A 135 2.10 20.92 8.92
CA THR A 135 2.61 21.90 9.86
C THR A 135 1.81 23.18 9.71
N ILE A 136 1.49 23.82 10.84
CA ILE A 136 0.76 25.09 10.89
C ILE A 136 1.59 26.07 11.73
N ARG A 137 1.63 27.36 11.40
CA ARG A 137 2.25 28.35 12.29
C ARG A 137 1.29 28.67 13.42
N ILE A 138 1.79 28.84 14.64
CA ILE A 138 0.96 29.11 15.82
C ILE A 138 0.10 30.37 15.65
N GLU A 139 0.58 31.35 14.88
CA GLU A 139 -0.12 32.59 14.53
C GLU A 139 -1.35 32.38 13.65
N ASP A 140 -1.42 31.26 12.91
CA ASP A 140 -2.52 30.92 12.00
C ASP A 140 -3.53 29.95 12.64
N ILE A 141 -3.34 29.58 13.92
CA ILE A 141 -4.19 28.59 14.60
C ILE A 141 -5.27 29.26 15.42
N GLU A 142 -6.52 29.03 15.05
CA GLU A 142 -7.70 29.45 15.82
C GLU A 142 -8.06 28.47 16.95
N TYR A 143 -7.85 27.17 16.72
CA TYR A 143 -8.11 26.10 17.69
C TYR A 143 -6.97 25.09 17.67
N LEU A 144 -6.43 24.69 18.83
CA LEU A 144 -5.43 23.64 18.90
C LEU A 144 -6.11 22.27 18.64
N PRO A 145 -5.89 21.60 17.49
CA PRO A 145 -6.62 20.39 17.12
C PRO A 145 -5.99 19.13 17.75
N CYS A 146 -5.70 19.18 19.05
CA CYS A 146 -5.02 18.11 19.77
C CYS A 146 -5.45 18.08 21.24
N SER A 147 -5.40 16.89 21.84
CA SER A 147 -5.73 16.68 23.25
C SER A 147 -4.50 16.30 24.09
N CYS A 148 -3.29 16.69 23.66
CA CYS A 148 -2.08 16.46 24.45
C CYS A 148 -2.05 17.38 25.69
N PRO A 149 -1.20 17.10 26.70
CA PRO A 149 -1.13 17.91 27.92
C PRO A 149 -0.87 19.41 27.70
N VAL A 150 -0.29 19.81 26.56
CA VAL A 150 -0.10 21.22 26.19
C VAL A 150 -1.41 21.79 25.67
N CYS A 151 -2.03 21.15 24.68
CA CYS A 151 -3.23 21.66 24.00
C CYS A 151 -4.51 21.63 24.86
N VAL A 152 -4.55 20.78 25.90
CA VAL A 152 -5.64 20.81 26.89
C VAL A 152 -5.48 21.98 27.87
N LYS A 153 -4.25 22.41 28.14
CA LYS A 153 -3.95 23.44 29.14
C LYS A 153 -4.01 24.86 28.59
N TYR A 154 -3.67 25.03 27.31
CA TYR A 154 -3.47 26.35 26.69
C TYR A 154 -4.36 26.53 25.46
N SER A 155 -4.78 27.77 25.21
CA SER A 155 -5.30 28.21 23.92
C SER A 155 -4.15 28.64 22.97
N PRO A 156 -4.42 28.83 21.66
CA PRO A 156 -3.41 29.39 20.75
C PRO A 156 -2.90 30.76 21.22
N ARG A 157 -3.79 31.62 21.76
CA ARG A 157 -3.43 32.93 22.30
C ARG A 157 -2.52 32.82 23.52
N ASP A 158 -2.82 31.92 24.45
CA ASP A 158 -1.94 31.70 25.61
C ASP A 158 -0.53 31.31 25.16
N LEU A 159 -0.40 30.44 24.15
CA LEU A 159 0.90 30.06 23.60
C LEU A 159 1.60 31.23 22.91
N MET A 160 0.88 32.09 22.19
CA MET A 160 1.44 33.27 21.52
C MET A 160 1.95 34.32 22.50
N ASP A 161 1.21 34.54 23.59
CA ASP A 161 1.51 35.55 24.62
C ASP A 161 2.66 35.12 25.56
N MET A 162 3.07 33.85 25.53
CA MET A 162 4.23 33.35 26.29
C MET A 162 5.56 33.97 25.83
N PRO A 163 6.55 34.11 26.73
CA PRO A 163 7.92 34.39 26.35
C PRO A 163 8.45 33.36 25.34
N SER A 164 9.28 33.81 24.40
CA SER A 164 9.76 32.99 23.27
C SER A 164 10.30 31.61 23.69
N LYS A 165 11.11 31.55 24.76
CA LYS A 165 11.67 30.28 25.26
C LYS A 165 10.62 29.34 25.85
N ASP A 166 9.60 29.88 26.52
CA ASP A 166 8.51 29.08 27.08
C ASP A 166 7.62 28.55 25.96
N ARG A 167 7.29 29.39 24.97
CA ARG A 167 6.55 29.00 23.77
C ARG A 167 7.28 27.89 23.00
N GLU A 168 8.57 28.04 22.74
CA GLU A 168 9.40 27.02 22.08
C GLU A 168 9.39 25.70 22.86
N ARG A 169 9.48 25.75 24.20
CA ARG A 169 9.40 24.55 25.04
C ARG A 169 8.04 23.86 24.89
N GLU A 170 6.93 24.59 25.02
CA GLU A 170 5.60 24.00 24.95
C GLU A 170 5.26 23.47 23.56
N LEU A 171 5.63 24.19 22.50
CA LEU A 171 5.51 23.71 21.12
C LEU A 171 6.39 22.47 20.87
N SER A 172 7.61 22.42 21.41
CA SER A 172 8.48 21.24 21.30
C SER A 172 7.84 20.01 21.96
N ARG A 173 7.24 20.20 23.16
CA ARG A 173 6.52 19.13 23.87
C ARG A 173 5.33 18.64 23.06
N HIS A 174 4.50 19.57 22.54
CA HIS A 174 3.39 19.24 21.65
C HIS A 174 3.86 18.45 20.42
N ASN A 175 4.88 18.94 19.72
CA ASN A 175 5.42 18.33 18.51
C ASN A 175 5.89 16.89 18.78
N LEU A 176 6.55 16.64 19.93
CA LEU A 176 6.89 15.28 20.35
C LEU A 176 5.65 14.42 20.62
N TYR A 177 4.64 14.94 21.32
CA TYR A 177 3.40 14.19 21.56
C TYR A 177 2.73 13.75 20.26
N VAL A 178 2.71 14.60 19.22
CA VAL A 178 2.16 14.26 17.92
C VAL A 178 2.97 13.15 17.26
N CYS A 179 4.31 13.26 17.23
CA CYS A 179 5.17 12.22 16.68
C CYS A 179 4.94 10.85 17.36
N PHE A 180 4.93 10.81 18.69
CA PHE A 180 4.70 9.57 19.43
C PHE A 180 3.29 9.02 19.24
N THR A 181 2.29 9.90 19.19
CA THR A 181 0.90 9.49 18.94
C THR A 181 0.76 8.86 17.57
N GLU A 182 1.39 9.43 16.54
CA GLU A 182 1.37 8.90 15.18
C GLU A 182 2.04 7.51 15.12
N ILE A 183 3.20 7.32 15.74
CA ILE A 183 3.84 6.00 15.85
C ILE A 183 2.94 4.98 16.57
N ARG A 184 2.24 5.38 17.63
CA ARG A 184 1.30 4.47 18.32
C ARG A 184 0.13 4.06 17.43
N ARG A 185 -0.45 5.01 16.67
CA ARG A 185 -1.53 4.73 15.71
C ARG A 185 -1.07 3.76 14.62
N ILE A 186 0.13 3.98 14.07
CA ILE A 186 0.73 3.09 13.07
C ILE A 186 0.95 1.68 13.65
N LYS A 187 1.51 1.56 14.86
CA LYS A 187 1.67 0.26 15.54
C LYS A 187 0.33 -0.45 15.76
N GLN A 188 -0.70 0.28 16.15
CA GLN A 188 -2.05 -0.27 16.29
C GLN A 188 -2.59 -0.76 14.94
N ALA A 189 -2.43 0.01 13.87
CA ALA A 189 -2.83 -0.39 12.52
C ALA A 189 -2.10 -1.66 12.06
N ILE A 190 -0.82 -1.83 12.39
CA ILE A 190 -0.07 -3.06 12.11
C ILE A 190 -0.69 -4.26 12.85
N VAL A 191 -0.97 -4.12 14.14
CA VAL A 191 -1.57 -5.20 14.97
C VAL A 191 -2.94 -5.63 14.42
N GLU A 192 -3.71 -4.68 13.90
CA GLU A 192 -5.02 -4.94 13.28
C GLU A 192 -4.93 -5.47 11.84
N GLY A 193 -3.75 -5.41 11.21
CA GLY A 193 -3.55 -5.72 9.80
C GLY A 193 -4.02 -4.63 8.84
N ARG A 194 -4.21 -3.41 9.34
CA ARG A 194 -4.82 -2.27 8.66
C ARG A 194 -3.84 -1.14 8.29
N LEU A 195 -2.57 -1.47 8.17
CA LEU A 195 -1.53 -0.47 7.84
C LEU A 195 -1.78 0.19 6.47
N TRP A 196 -2.30 -0.55 5.49
CA TRP A 196 -2.61 -0.02 4.16
C TRP A 196 -3.75 0.99 4.18
N GLU A 197 -4.84 0.66 4.87
CA GLU A 197 -5.98 1.56 5.07
C GLU A 197 -5.53 2.83 5.79
N TYR A 198 -4.69 2.69 6.82
CA TYR A 198 -4.14 3.82 7.55
C TYR A 198 -3.22 4.69 6.69
N LEU A 199 -2.35 4.07 5.90
CA LEU A 199 -1.47 4.76 4.96
C LEU A 199 -2.28 5.54 3.92
N GLU A 200 -3.32 4.94 3.35
CA GLU A 200 -4.16 5.59 2.35
C GLU A 200 -4.93 6.78 2.93
N ALA A 201 -5.51 6.62 4.12
CA ALA A 201 -6.15 7.73 4.83
C ALA A 201 -5.17 8.90 5.07
N ARG A 202 -3.91 8.60 5.42
CA ARG A 202 -2.85 9.61 5.54
C ARG A 202 -2.45 10.20 4.19
N ALA A 203 -2.36 9.39 3.15
CA ALA A 203 -1.92 9.84 1.82
C ALA A 203 -2.85 10.91 1.23
N HIS A 204 -4.14 10.88 1.58
CA HIS A 204 -5.11 11.87 1.15
C HIS A 204 -4.98 13.24 1.84
N THR A 205 -4.07 13.40 2.80
CA THR A 205 -3.86 14.71 3.46
C THR A 205 -2.93 15.63 2.68
N HIS A 206 -2.14 15.11 1.72
CA HIS A 206 -1.21 15.92 0.92
C HIS A 206 -0.93 15.31 -0.47
N PRO A 207 -0.98 16.09 -1.56
CA PRO A 207 -0.77 15.57 -2.93
C PRO A 207 0.54 14.80 -3.12
N SER A 208 1.65 15.27 -2.55
CA SER A 208 2.93 14.54 -2.65
C SER A 208 2.93 13.19 -1.95
N LEU A 209 2.15 13.03 -0.88
CA LEU A 209 2.05 11.76 -0.16
C LEU A 209 1.17 10.79 -0.96
N LEU A 210 0.08 11.27 -1.56
CA LEU A 210 -0.71 10.49 -2.51
C LEU A 210 0.11 10.06 -3.74
N LYS A 211 0.94 10.96 -4.27
CA LYS A 211 1.90 10.65 -5.35
C LYS A 211 2.86 9.52 -4.93
N ALA A 212 3.35 9.56 -3.70
CA ALA A 212 4.21 8.51 -3.14
C ALA A 212 3.46 7.18 -3.00
N LEU A 213 2.22 7.18 -2.50
CA LEU A 213 1.39 5.97 -2.43
C LEU A 213 1.21 5.34 -3.82
N LYS A 214 0.88 6.15 -4.84
CA LYS A 214 0.80 5.69 -6.23
C LYS A 214 2.13 5.12 -6.75
N ARG A 215 3.27 5.65 -6.28
CA ARG A 215 4.61 5.16 -6.65
C ARG A 215 4.88 3.73 -6.18
N LEU A 216 4.21 3.25 -5.12
CA LEU A 216 4.36 1.87 -4.64
C LEU A 216 3.96 0.83 -5.70
N LYS A 217 3.16 1.20 -6.72
CA LYS A 217 2.83 0.33 -7.87
C LYS A 217 4.09 -0.27 -8.52
N LYS A 218 5.17 0.51 -8.61
CA LYS A 218 6.45 0.09 -9.19
C LYS A 218 7.07 -1.10 -8.44
N TYR A 219 6.78 -1.24 -7.14
CA TYR A 219 7.39 -2.22 -6.25
C TYR A 219 6.39 -3.24 -5.70
N CYS A 220 5.19 -3.33 -6.28
CA CYS A 220 4.10 -4.14 -5.74
C CYS A 220 4.50 -5.61 -5.56
N GLU A 221 5.29 -6.18 -6.46
CA GLU A 221 5.78 -7.56 -6.35
C GLU A 221 6.76 -7.76 -5.18
N TYR A 222 7.64 -6.79 -4.92
CA TYR A 222 8.55 -6.86 -3.77
C TYR A 222 7.76 -6.78 -2.46
N ILE A 223 6.85 -5.82 -2.39
CA ILE A 223 5.99 -5.58 -1.22
C ILE A 223 5.09 -6.80 -0.96
N GLU A 224 4.53 -7.41 -2.00
CA GLU A 224 3.68 -8.60 -1.90
C GLU A 224 4.41 -9.77 -1.25
N ARG A 225 5.67 -10.03 -1.63
CA ARG A 225 6.48 -11.11 -1.06
C ARG A 225 6.75 -10.94 0.43
N GLY A 226 6.89 -9.70 0.90
CA GLY A 226 7.11 -9.37 2.31
C GLY A 226 5.82 -9.26 3.15
N SER A 227 4.65 -9.39 2.52
CA SER A 227 3.37 -9.16 3.19
C SER A 227 2.73 -10.44 3.72
N PRO A 228 2.07 -10.43 4.90
CA PRO A 228 1.39 -11.60 5.45
C PRO A 228 0.38 -12.23 4.48
N TYR A 229 0.24 -13.56 4.53
CA TYR A 229 -0.75 -14.29 3.72
C TYR A 229 -2.19 -14.11 4.22
N SER A 230 -2.35 -13.99 5.53
CA SER A 230 -3.65 -13.84 6.20
C SER A 230 -3.57 -12.81 7.31
N LYS A 231 -4.67 -12.11 7.54
CA LYS A 231 -4.81 -11.14 8.64
C LYS A 231 -6.03 -11.47 9.48
N LYS A 232 -6.07 -10.95 10.71
CA LYS A 232 -7.15 -11.22 11.68
C LYS A 232 -8.46 -10.50 11.34
N LYS A 233 -8.40 -9.39 10.61
CA LYS A 233 -9.55 -8.54 10.29
C LYS A 233 -9.79 -8.51 8.79
N GLY A 234 -11.03 -8.25 8.42
CA GLY A 234 -11.39 -7.97 7.04
C GLY A 234 -10.77 -6.66 6.54
N LEU A 235 -10.52 -6.62 5.24
CA LEU A 235 -9.85 -5.53 4.53
C LEU A 235 -10.86 -4.50 4.03
N PHE A 236 -10.42 -3.25 3.92
CA PHE A 236 -11.21 -2.20 3.29
C PHE A 236 -10.51 -1.67 2.05
N PHE A 237 -11.28 -1.57 0.97
CA PHE A 237 -10.84 -1.08 -0.33
C PHE A 237 -11.66 0.16 -0.71
N PHE A 238 -11.00 1.26 -1.01
CA PHE A 238 -11.64 2.55 -1.26
C PHE A 238 -11.67 2.92 -2.74
N GLY A 239 -10.77 2.36 -3.55
CA GLY A 239 -10.79 2.58 -5.00
C GLY A 239 -9.57 2.00 -5.71
N SER A 240 -9.29 2.54 -6.90
CA SER A 240 -8.27 2.07 -7.84
C SER A 240 -6.84 2.11 -7.31
N ILE A 241 -6.56 2.96 -6.32
CA ILE A 241 -5.25 2.99 -5.66
C ILE A 241 -4.96 1.64 -4.98
N ASP A 242 -5.99 0.96 -4.47
CA ASP A 242 -5.81 -0.29 -3.74
C ASP A 242 -5.56 -1.52 -4.62
N LEU A 243 -5.68 -1.38 -5.94
CA LEU A 243 -5.36 -2.45 -6.88
C LEU A 243 -3.90 -2.92 -6.75
N ILE A 244 -3.02 -2.08 -6.18
CA ILE A 244 -1.61 -2.41 -5.95
C ILE A 244 -1.37 -3.16 -4.64
N ARG A 245 -2.41 -3.35 -3.79
CA ARG A 245 -2.25 -3.98 -2.49
C ARG A 245 -1.78 -5.44 -2.64
N PRO A 246 -0.92 -5.91 -1.73
CA PRO A 246 -0.39 -7.28 -1.74
C PRO A 246 -1.42 -8.36 -1.98
N GLU A 247 -2.59 -8.23 -1.34
CA GLU A 247 -3.67 -9.20 -1.41
C GLU A 247 -4.27 -9.33 -2.82
N VAL A 248 -4.45 -8.20 -3.50
CA VAL A 248 -5.00 -8.14 -4.87
C VAL A 248 -3.97 -8.70 -5.86
N ILE A 249 -2.73 -8.22 -5.77
CA ILE A 249 -1.63 -8.67 -6.64
C ILE A 249 -1.38 -10.17 -6.47
N ARG A 250 -1.35 -10.66 -5.22
CA ARG A 250 -1.17 -12.08 -4.91
C ARG A 250 -2.29 -12.93 -5.50
N HIS A 251 -3.55 -12.52 -5.33
CA HIS A 251 -4.69 -13.25 -5.88
C HIS A 251 -4.61 -13.33 -7.40
N TYR A 252 -4.45 -12.18 -8.07
CA TYR A 252 -4.31 -12.10 -9.52
C TYR A 252 -3.19 -13.01 -10.05
N ARG A 253 -1.99 -12.94 -9.45
CA ARG A 253 -0.85 -13.78 -9.85
C ARG A 253 -1.09 -15.25 -9.61
N ARG A 254 -1.59 -15.64 -8.42
CA ARG A 254 -1.84 -17.05 -8.11
C ARG A 254 -2.93 -17.66 -8.97
N LEU A 255 -3.95 -16.88 -9.32
CA LEU A 255 -4.98 -17.31 -10.26
C LEU A 255 -4.38 -17.60 -11.64
N LYS A 256 -3.42 -16.77 -12.10
CA LYS A 256 -2.74 -16.96 -13.39
C LYS A 256 -1.72 -18.10 -13.37
N GLU A 257 -0.94 -18.22 -12.30
CA GLU A 257 0.24 -19.10 -12.24
C GLU A 257 -0.08 -20.50 -11.64
N ARG A 258 -1.12 -20.61 -10.80
CA ARG A 258 -1.32 -21.80 -9.93
C ARG A 258 -2.72 -22.40 -9.98
N TYR A 259 -3.70 -21.67 -10.51
CA TYR A 259 -5.06 -22.18 -10.62
C TYR A 259 -5.29 -22.79 -12.00
N ALA A 260 -5.91 -23.98 -12.03
CA ALA A 260 -6.42 -24.59 -13.24
C ALA A 260 -7.93 -24.79 -13.07
N PRO A 261 -8.76 -24.33 -14.02
CA PRO A 261 -10.19 -24.55 -13.93
C PRO A 261 -10.54 -26.04 -14.07
N PRO A 262 -11.73 -26.45 -13.63
CA PRO A 262 -12.16 -27.83 -13.73
C PRO A 262 -12.15 -28.33 -15.18
N LYS A 263 -11.47 -29.46 -15.45
CA LYS A 263 -11.29 -30.00 -16.83
C LYS A 263 -12.59 -30.34 -17.56
N TRP A 264 -13.65 -30.61 -16.81
CA TRP A 264 -14.98 -30.92 -17.33
C TRP A 264 -15.77 -29.67 -17.74
N ALA A 265 -15.32 -28.48 -17.32
CA ALA A 265 -16.03 -27.24 -17.56
C ALA A 265 -15.84 -26.75 -18.99
N LYS A 266 -16.95 -26.58 -19.71
CA LYS A 266 -16.99 -26.03 -21.07
C LYS A 266 -17.54 -24.61 -21.09
N THR A 267 -18.40 -24.27 -20.13
CA THR A 267 -19.03 -22.97 -20.01
C THR A 267 -18.61 -22.30 -18.73
N LEU A 268 -18.11 -21.06 -18.82
CA LEU A 268 -17.86 -20.19 -17.68
C LEU A 268 -19.09 -19.30 -17.44
N VAL A 269 -19.61 -19.30 -16.21
CA VAL A 269 -20.62 -18.33 -15.76
C VAL A 269 -19.98 -17.38 -14.76
N LEU A 270 -19.95 -16.10 -15.10
CA LEU A 270 -19.41 -15.01 -14.29
C LEU A 270 -20.55 -14.25 -13.60
N ILE A 271 -20.58 -14.32 -12.27
CA ILE A 271 -21.59 -13.68 -11.42
C ILE A 271 -20.98 -12.41 -10.80
N PRO A 272 -21.60 -11.23 -10.91
CA PRO A 272 -21.09 -10.03 -10.26
C PRO A 272 -21.27 -10.18 -8.76
N ASP A 273 -20.25 -9.81 -8.02
CA ASP A 273 -20.37 -9.77 -6.57
C ASP A 273 -21.24 -8.59 -6.14
N SER A 274 -22.02 -8.78 -5.09
CA SER A 274 -22.79 -7.69 -4.48
C SER A 274 -21.99 -7.11 -3.33
N GLU A 275 -22.30 -5.87 -2.92
CA GLU A 275 -21.70 -5.22 -1.75
C GLU A 275 -21.73 -6.14 -0.50
N THR A 276 -22.87 -6.80 -0.28
CA THR A 276 -23.11 -7.74 0.83
C THR A 276 -22.68 -9.18 0.55
N LYS A 277 -22.14 -9.47 -0.64
CA LYS A 277 -21.78 -10.82 -1.13
C LYS A 277 -22.91 -11.86 -1.07
N MET A 278 -24.16 -11.39 -1.05
CA MET A 278 -25.35 -12.27 -1.03
C MET A 278 -25.40 -13.18 -2.25
N ASN A 279 -24.85 -12.73 -3.38
CA ASN A 279 -24.76 -13.50 -4.62
C ASN A 279 -23.88 -14.75 -4.49
N ARG A 280 -23.03 -14.85 -3.46
CA ARG A 280 -22.20 -16.03 -3.20
C ARG A 280 -22.93 -17.15 -2.45
N ARG A 281 -24.12 -16.88 -1.89
CA ARG A 281 -24.89 -17.89 -1.15
C ARG A 281 -25.28 -19.05 -2.07
N ARG A 282 -25.04 -20.29 -1.62
CA ARG A 282 -25.35 -21.52 -2.38
C ARG A 282 -26.76 -21.55 -3.00
N LYS A 283 -27.78 -21.06 -2.27
CA LYS A 283 -29.17 -20.98 -2.75
C LYS A 283 -29.32 -20.02 -3.93
N TYR A 284 -28.63 -18.88 -3.91
CA TYR A 284 -28.64 -17.90 -5.00
C TYR A 284 -27.93 -18.47 -6.23
N VAL A 285 -26.69 -18.95 -6.07
CA VAL A 285 -25.90 -19.53 -7.16
C VAL A 285 -26.66 -20.67 -7.85
N LYS A 286 -27.23 -21.61 -7.09
CA LYS A 286 -28.03 -22.72 -7.64
C LYS A 286 -29.21 -22.20 -8.48
N ARG A 287 -29.96 -21.22 -7.96
CA ARG A 287 -31.11 -20.63 -8.64
C ARG A 287 -30.71 -19.98 -9.96
N VAL A 288 -29.65 -19.18 -9.93
CA VAL A 288 -29.14 -18.45 -11.08
C VAL A 288 -28.61 -19.41 -12.15
N VAL A 289 -27.75 -20.35 -11.77
CA VAL A 289 -27.22 -21.37 -12.70
C VAL A 289 -28.36 -22.18 -13.34
N SER A 290 -29.36 -22.62 -12.56
CA SER A 290 -30.52 -23.33 -13.13
C SER A 290 -31.33 -22.47 -14.11
N ARG A 291 -31.43 -21.16 -13.89
CA ARG A 291 -32.11 -20.23 -14.81
C ARG A 291 -31.32 -20.04 -16.10
N VAL A 292 -30.00 -19.86 -15.99
CA VAL A 292 -29.07 -19.76 -17.14
C VAL A 292 -29.12 -21.03 -17.98
N CYS A 293 -29.05 -22.21 -17.34
CA CYS A 293 -29.16 -23.51 -18.02
C CYS A 293 -30.45 -23.64 -18.83
N ARG A 294 -31.60 -23.32 -18.21
CA ARG A 294 -32.91 -23.37 -18.88
C ARG A 294 -32.99 -22.41 -20.07
N ARG A 295 -32.50 -21.19 -19.90
CA ARG A 295 -32.57 -20.14 -20.92
C ARG A 295 -31.70 -20.44 -22.14
N LEU A 296 -30.53 -21.03 -21.92
CA LEU A 296 -29.51 -21.22 -22.96
C LEU A 296 -29.32 -22.68 -23.39
N GLY A 297 -30.11 -23.61 -22.85
CA GLY A 297 -30.04 -25.04 -23.16
C GLY A 297 -28.74 -25.71 -22.71
N LEU A 298 -28.18 -25.31 -21.56
CA LEU A 298 -26.88 -25.78 -21.08
C LEU A 298 -27.03 -26.93 -20.09
N TYR A 299 -26.06 -27.84 -20.08
CA TYR A 299 -25.96 -28.90 -19.08
C TYR A 299 -25.28 -28.38 -17.81
N PRO A 300 -25.92 -28.45 -16.62
CA PRO A 300 -25.34 -27.93 -15.38
C PRO A 300 -23.98 -28.53 -15.01
N GLY A 301 -23.69 -29.77 -15.41
CA GLY A 301 -22.43 -30.46 -15.11
C GLY A 301 -21.24 -30.00 -15.96
N GLU A 302 -21.43 -29.05 -16.88
CA GLU A 302 -20.35 -28.45 -17.70
C GLU A 302 -20.12 -26.97 -17.37
N ILE A 303 -20.78 -26.46 -16.31
CA ILE A 303 -20.70 -25.07 -15.87
C ILE A 303 -19.67 -24.91 -14.75
N HIS A 304 -18.68 -24.06 -14.99
CA HIS A 304 -17.82 -23.53 -13.94
C HIS A 304 -18.32 -22.14 -13.55
N VAL A 305 -18.50 -21.94 -12.24
CA VAL A 305 -18.99 -20.68 -11.69
C VAL A 305 -17.81 -19.90 -11.12
N CYS A 306 -17.64 -18.69 -11.62
CA CYS A 306 -16.75 -17.71 -11.02
C CYS A 306 -17.55 -16.47 -10.65
N PHE A 307 -17.08 -15.75 -9.65
CA PHE A 307 -17.48 -14.38 -9.41
C PHE A 307 -16.51 -13.43 -10.12
N TYR A 308 -16.96 -12.24 -10.46
CA TYR A 308 -16.06 -11.13 -10.72
C TYR A 308 -16.38 -10.02 -9.73
N SER A 309 -15.37 -9.56 -8.99
CA SER A 309 -15.54 -8.63 -7.88
C SER A 309 -14.45 -7.57 -7.86
N PRO A 310 -14.79 -6.32 -7.54
CA PRO A 310 -13.81 -5.37 -7.04
C PRO A 310 -13.27 -5.82 -5.68
N PRO A 311 -11.97 -5.62 -5.39
CA PRO A 311 -10.89 -5.29 -6.33
C PRO A 311 -10.22 -6.54 -6.95
N PHE A 312 -10.73 -7.76 -6.75
CA PHE A 312 -10.00 -9.01 -7.04
C PHE A 312 -10.12 -9.54 -8.47
N GLY A 313 -11.01 -8.99 -9.29
CA GLY A 313 -11.30 -9.57 -10.60
C GLY A 313 -12.00 -10.92 -10.44
N VAL A 314 -11.53 -11.95 -11.15
CA VAL A 314 -12.13 -13.29 -11.14
C VAL A 314 -11.87 -14.02 -9.82
N ILE A 315 -12.93 -14.57 -9.22
CA ILE A 315 -12.87 -15.41 -8.02
C ILE A 315 -13.60 -16.73 -8.33
N PRO A 316 -12.88 -17.84 -8.55
CA PRO A 316 -13.51 -19.15 -8.66
C PRO A 316 -14.32 -19.51 -7.41
N ILE A 317 -15.46 -20.19 -7.58
CA ILE A 317 -16.34 -20.56 -6.46
C ILE A 317 -15.61 -21.42 -5.41
N GLU A 318 -14.63 -22.21 -5.84
CA GLU A 318 -13.76 -23.05 -5.03
C GLU A 318 -12.89 -22.23 -4.05
N LEU A 319 -12.63 -20.96 -4.38
CA LEU A 319 -11.80 -20.05 -3.58
C LEU A 319 -12.64 -18.98 -2.86
N ALA A 320 -13.94 -18.89 -3.13
CA ALA A 320 -14.77 -17.75 -2.74
C ALA A 320 -14.92 -17.54 -1.22
N GLU A 321 -14.63 -18.57 -0.40
CA GLU A 321 -14.68 -18.51 1.06
C GLU A 321 -13.28 -18.38 1.71
N THR A 322 -12.22 -18.31 0.91
CA THR A 322 -10.85 -18.18 1.40
C THR A 322 -10.45 -16.73 1.68
N TYR A 323 -9.47 -16.52 2.55
CA TYR A 323 -8.90 -15.18 2.76
C TYR A 323 -8.02 -14.75 1.59
N PRO A 324 -8.10 -13.47 1.13
CA PRO A 324 -8.99 -12.40 1.61
C PRO A 324 -10.33 -12.35 0.85
N LEU A 325 -10.60 -13.30 -0.04
CA LEU A 325 -11.68 -13.27 -1.02
C LEU A 325 -13.09 -13.28 -0.43
N TYR A 326 -13.29 -13.59 0.85
CA TYR A 326 -14.56 -13.38 1.53
C TYR A 326 -14.53 -12.21 2.52
N GLN A 327 -13.42 -11.99 3.22
CA GLN A 327 -13.28 -11.04 4.32
C GLN A 327 -12.79 -9.65 3.85
N TYR A 328 -13.62 -8.95 3.08
CA TYR A 328 -13.38 -7.54 2.71
C TYR A 328 -14.67 -6.77 2.50
N GLU A 329 -14.56 -5.45 2.51
CA GLU A 329 -15.56 -4.52 2.00
C GLU A 329 -14.88 -3.59 1.01
N TYR A 330 -15.64 -3.08 0.05
CA TYR A 330 -15.14 -2.11 -0.92
C TYR A 330 -16.15 -0.97 -1.07
N ALA A 331 -15.67 0.23 -1.40
CA ALA A 331 -16.54 1.37 -1.68
C ALA A 331 -17.42 1.06 -2.91
N TYR A 332 -18.74 1.07 -2.71
CA TYR A 332 -19.72 0.79 -3.74
C TYR A 332 -20.41 2.10 -4.20
N PRO A 333 -20.61 2.31 -5.52
CA PRO A 333 -20.06 1.54 -6.63
C PRO A 333 -18.54 1.74 -6.77
N PRO A 334 -17.81 0.79 -7.41
CA PRO A 334 -16.39 0.95 -7.68
C PRO A 334 -16.13 2.11 -8.66
N ASP A 335 -14.95 2.73 -8.57
CA ASP A 335 -14.52 3.74 -9.54
C ASP A 335 -14.22 3.13 -10.93
N HIS A 336 -14.17 3.99 -11.94
CA HIS A 336 -14.02 3.57 -13.34
C HIS A 336 -12.70 2.82 -13.57
N GLU A 337 -11.59 3.30 -13.01
CA GLU A 337 -10.28 2.66 -13.12
C GLU A 337 -10.27 1.26 -12.50
N THR A 338 -11.02 1.03 -11.41
CA THR A 338 -11.23 -0.29 -10.82
C THR A 338 -12.04 -1.20 -11.75
N ILE A 339 -13.10 -0.68 -12.35
CA ILE A 339 -13.93 -1.40 -13.34
C ILE A 339 -13.07 -1.82 -14.54
N GLU A 340 -12.25 -0.92 -15.08
CA GLU A 340 -11.34 -1.21 -16.20
C GLU A 340 -10.32 -2.30 -15.84
N ALA A 341 -9.71 -2.22 -14.66
CA ALA A 341 -8.74 -3.22 -14.20
C ALA A 341 -9.38 -4.61 -14.02
N ILE A 342 -10.59 -4.68 -13.45
CA ILE A 342 -11.35 -5.92 -13.35
C ILE A 342 -11.64 -6.48 -14.74
N ALA A 343 -12.10 -5.64 -15.66
CA ALA A 343 -12.42 -6.07 -17.02
C ALA A 343 -11.18 -6.62 -17.76
N GLU A 344 -10.02 -6.00 -17.55
CA GLU A 344 -8.73 -6.50 -18.05
C GLU A 344 -8.42 -7.89 -17.49
N TRP A 345 -8.41 -8.05 -16.17
CA TRP A 345 -8.05 -9.32 -15.53
C TRP A 345 -9.03 -10.45 -15.82
N VAL A 346 -10.33 -10.13 -15.95
CA VAL A 346 -11.34 -11.09 -16.38
C VAL A 346 -11.10 -11.51 -17.83
N SER A 347 -10.78 -10.57 -18.71
CA SER A 347 -10.45 -10.86 -20.12
C SER A 347 -9.21 -11.73 -20.24
N GLU A 348 -8.15 -11.42 -19.47
CA GLU A 348 -6.92 -12.23 -19.40
C GLU A 348 -7.17 -13.64 -18.83
N TYR A 349 -8.04 -13.78 -17.83
CA TYR A 349 -8.41 -15.08 -17.28
C TYR A 349 -9.17 -15.92 -18.32
N ILE A 350 -10.17 -15.34 -18.99
CA ILE A 350 -10.89 -16.02 -20.07
C ILE A 350 -9.92 -16.43 -21.18
N ALA A 351 -9.02 -15.52 -21.53
CA ALA A 351 -8.01 -15.71 -22.55
C ALA A 351 -7.04 -16.87 -22.29
N ALA A 352 -6.68 -17.10 -21.02
CA ALA A 352 -5.75 -18.13 -20.62
C ALA A 352 -6.38 -19.53 -20.49
N ASN A 353 -7.71 -19.64 -20.60
CA ASN A 353 -8.45 -20.86 -20.31
C ASN A 353 -9.36 -21.29 -21.49
N SER A 354 -9.52 -22.59 -21.68
CA SER A 354 -10.21 -23.17 -22.84
C SER A 354 -11.73 -23.31 -22.66
N TYR A 355 -12.43 -22.23 -22.31
CA TYR A 355 -13.90 -22.24 -22.30
C TYR A 355 -14.45 -22.07 -23.71
N MET A 356 -15.45 -22.86 -24.09
CA MET A 356 -16.16 -22.70 -25.37
C MET A 356 -17.20 -21.58 -25.32
N ARG A 357 -17.72 -21.29 -24.13
CA ARG A 357 -18.74 -20.26 -23.91
C ARG A 357 -18.49 -19.53 -22.59
N VAL A 358 -18.66 -18.21 -22.60
CA VAL A 358 -18.60 -17.36 -21.41
C VAL A 358 -19.91 -16.61 -21.27
N ILE A 359 -20.47 -16.61 -20.08
CA ILE A 359 -21.74 -15.95 -19.77
C ILE A 359 -21.51 -14.98 -18.63
N PHE A 360 -21.62 -13.70 -18.92
CA PHE A 360 -21.66 -12.65 -17.91
C PHE A 360 -23.07 -12.48 -17.41
N LEU A 361 -23.25 -12.47 -16.09
CA LEU A 361 -24.45 -11.92 -15.47
C LEU A 361 -24.15 -10.48 -15.12
N ALA A 362 -25.12 -9.58 -15.28
CA ALA A 362 -24.92 -8.18 -14.99
C ALA A 362 -26.21 -7.53 -14.47
N ASP A 363 -26.03 -6.49 -13.65
CA ASP A 363 -27.10 -5.65 -13.15
C ASP A 363 -27.28 -4.47 -14.10
N ARG A 364 -28.52 -4.21 -14.52
CA ARG A 364 -28.82 -3.16 -15.51
C ARG A 364 -28.36 -1.79 -15.02
N GLY A 365 -27.55 -1.10 -15.82
CA GLY A 365 -27.01 0.22 -15.53
C GLY A 365 -25.98 0.24 -14.39
N GLY A 366 -25.55 -0.93 -13.90
CA GLY A 366 -24.56 -1.05 -12.83
C GLY A 366 -23.13 -1.22 -13.36
N TRP A 367 -22.17 -1.13 -12.43
CA TRP A 367 -20.74 -1.37 -12.71
C TRP A 367 -20.49 -2.75 -13.34
N SER A 368 -21.34 -3.74 -13.02
CA SER A 368 -21.24 -5.11 -13.51
C SER A 368 -21.56 -5.23 -15.00
N GLU A 369 -22.49 -4.43 -15.51
CA GLU A 369 -22.80 -4.32 -16.95
C GLU A 369 -21.68 -3.59 -17.70
N GLU A 370 -21.14 -2.52 -17.13
CA GLU A 370 -20.00 -1.80 -17.69
C GLU A 370 -18.76 -2.69 -17.83
N ALA A 371 -18.38 -3.38 -16.74
CA ALA A 371 -17.27 -4.33 -16.74
C ALA A 371 -17.46 -5.45 -17.78
N ALA A 372 -18.67 -6.03 -17.86
CA ALA A 372 -18.98 -7.07 -18.84
C ALA A 372 -18.87 -6.55 -20.28
N ASN A 373 -19.38 -5.35 -20.56
CA ASN A 373 -19.27 -4.74 -21.88
C ASN A 373 -17.81 -4.46 -22.28
N LEU A 374 -16.99 -3.97 -21.34
CA LEU A 374 -15.55 -3.79 -21.55
C LEU A 374 -14.85 -5.12 -21.86
N CYS A 375 -15.19 -6.20 -21.13
CA CYS A 375 -14.67 -7.53 -21.39
C CYS A 375 -15.04 -8.01 -22.81
N VAL A 376 -16.31 -7.88 -23.20
CA VAL A 376 -16.76 -8.32 -24.54
C VAL A 376 -16.00 -7.59 -25.64
N ARG A 377 -15.77 -6.27 -25.49
CA ARG A 377 -14.98 -5.51 -26.47
C ARG A 377 -13.57 -6.07 -26.64
N LYS A 378 -12.92 -6.48 -25.54
CA LYS A 378 -11.57 -7.06 -25.54
C LYS A 378 -11.53 -8.52 -26.04
N ILE A 379 -12.59 -9.29 -25.82
CA ILE A 379 -12.65 -10.72 -26.19
C ILE A 379 -13.01 -10.94 -27.67
N ARG A 380 -13.63 -9.96 -28.35
CA ARG A 380 -14.11 -10.07 -29.76
C ARG A 380 -13.05 -10.54 -30.78
N GLU A 381 -11.78 -10.52 -30.44
CA GLU A 381 -10.68 -11.05 -31.26
C GLU A 381 -10.49 -12.59 -31.13
N ARG A 382 -11.35 -13.31 -30.40
CA ARG A 382 -11.20 -14.74 -30.07
C ARG A 382 -12.44 -15.58 -30.43
N GLU A 383 -12.23 -16.86 -30.74
CA GLU A 383 -13.29 -17.86 -31.06
C GLU A 383 -14.15 -18.31 -29.86
N VAL A 384 -14.33 -17.46 -28.83
CA VAL A 384 -15.14 -17.80 -27.64
C VAL A 384 -16.51 -17.16 -27.78
N LYS A 385 -17.58 -17.96 -27.63
CA LYS A 385 -18.95 -17.41 -27.62
C LYS A 385 -19.20 -16.68 -26.30
N VAL A 386 -19.50 -15.39 -26.35
CA VAL A 386 -19.78 -14.57 -25.16
C VAL A 386 -21.22 -14.09 -25.15
N ASP A 387 -21.91 -14.29 -24.04
CA ASP A 387 -23.26 -13.79 -23.78
C ASP A 387 -23.27 -12.88 -22.54
N ILE A 388 -24.02 -11.78 -22.59
CA ILE A 388 -24.34 -10.97 -21.40
C ILE A 388 -25.81 -11.16 -21.09
N LEU A 389 -26.10 -11.64 -19.87
CA LEU A 389 -27.44 -11.79 -19.34
C LEU A 389 -27.67 -10.72 -18.27
N VAL A 390 -28.33 -9.64 -18.67
CA VAL A 390 -28.78 -8.61 -17.74
C VAL A 390 -30.03 -9.10 -17.02
N PHE A 391 -30.01 -9.18 -15.69
CA PHE A 391 -31.20 -9.48 -14.91
C PHE A 391 -31.94 -8.20 -14.53
N LEU A 392 -33.27 -8.28 -14.58
CA LEU A 392 -34.16 -7.46 -13.75
C LEU A 392 -34.55 -8.38 -12.59
N ASP A 393 -34.50 -7.86 -11.36
CA ASP A 393 -34.75 -8.53 -10.07
C ASP A 393 -35.46 -9.91 -10.10
#